data_AF-A0A967WTD0-F1
#
_entry.id   AF-A0A967WTD0-F1
#
_cell.length_a   1.000
_cell.length_b   1.000
_cell.length_c   1.000
_cell.angle_alpha   90.00
_cell.angle_beta   90.00
_cell.angle_gamma   90.00
#
_symmetry.space_group_name_H-M   'P 1'
#
loop_
_entity.id
_entity.type
_entity.pdbx_description
1 polymer ?
#
loop_
_entity_poly.entity_id
_entity_poly.type
_entity_poly.pdbx_seq_one_letter_code
_entity_poly.pdbx_strand_id
1 'polypeptide(L)'
;MDAQPQIPLNAIVDIMAVAMVLIALGIVSVGAIRLMIKLYRLQSLTLAALTILVARTPDKYEWSTSALLILFALLIPGMLAYIVEPLLAQATARRRLRWPARLATPFLRHVSSHYREEAERSLRQALPIWLDHDLSPIRQRVSILCSLVLTLVAYVLAFNVLKDPQEAQSLAVSITLLMLGMFTMINREDLISQIMGLLVMDHGLFLAAVLVMPWPSLLPYFVISLFLYILITLVILVILLPELHEASATIEVTDQRELRG
;
A
#
# COMPACT_ATOMS: atom_id res chain seq x y z
N MET A 1 12.42 21.24 -38.61
CA MET A 1 12.02 19.88 -38.20
C MET A 1 12.16 19.89 -36.69
N ASP A 2 11.11 20.35 -36.04
CA ASP A 2 11.15 20.74 -34.63
C ASP A 2 11.30 19.50 -33.77
N ALA A 3 12.45 19.39 -33.10
CA ALA A 3 12.67 18.41 -32.06
C ALA A 3 11.71 18.75 -30.92
N GLN A 4 10.56 18.07 -30.87
CA GLN A 4 9.71 18.10 -29.67
C GLN A 4 10.59 17.71 -28.47
N PRO A 5 10.54 18.46 -27.36
CA PRO A 5 11.21 18.06 -26.14
C PRO A 5 10.49 16.81 -25.61
N GLN A 6 10.94 15.64 -26.03
CA GLN A 6 10.51 14.39 -25.43
C GLN A 6 11.03 14.41 -23.99
N ILE A 7 10.13 14.55 -23.02
CA ILE A 7 10.48 14.39 -21.61
C ILE A 7 11.09 13.01 -21.48
N PRO A 8 12.33 12.88 -20.99
CA PRO A 8 12.98 11.59 -20.95
C PRO A 8 12.23 10.71 -19.94
N LEU A 9 12.01 9.44 -20.30
CA LEU A 9 11.14 8.52 -19.56
C LEU A 9 11.55 8.38 -18.08
N ASN A 10 12.85 8.51 -17.79
CA ASN A 10 13.39 8.54 -16.43
C ASN A 10 12.83 9.70 -15.58
N ALA A 11 12.70 10.90 -16.13
CA ALA A 11 12.16 12.04 -15.39
C ALA A 11 10.69 11.80 -14.99
N ILE A 12 9.91 11.11 -15.83
CA ILE A 12 8.53 10.74 -15.51
C ILE A 12 8.50 9.72 -14.36
N VAL A 13 9.37 8.71 -14.40
CA VAL A 13 9.53 7.72 -13.32
C VAL A 13 9.88 8.41 -12.00
N ASP A 14 10.83 9.36 -12.03
CA ASP A 14 11.25 10.11 -10.84
C ASP A 14 10.12 10.97 -10.27
N ILE A 15 9.38 11.68 -11.12
CA ILE A 15 8.21 12.48 -10.69
C ILE A 15 7.16 11.58 -10.04
N MET A 16 6.90 10.41 -10.62
CA MET A 16 5.94 9.46 -10.07
C MET A 16 6.41 8.83 -8.76
N ALA A 17 7.72 8.57 -8.60
CA ALA A 17 8.31 8.11 -7.36
C ALA A 17 8.21 9.19 -6.25
N VAL A 18 8.42 10.46 -6.59
CA VAL A 18 8.18 11.58 -5.67
C VAL A 18 6.69 11.69 -5.31
N ALA A 19 5.79 11.51 -6.28
CA ALA A 19 4.35 11.49 -6.02
C ALA A 19 3.96 10.38 -5.03
N MET A 20 4.59 9.20 -5.11
CA MET A 20 4.39 8.12 -4.13
C MET A 20 4.72 8.58 -2.70
N VAL A 21 5.83 9.29 -2.50
CA VAL A 21 6.25 9.84 -1.20
C VAL A 21 5.26 10.89 -0.72
N LEU A 22 4.87 11.83 -1.58
CA LEU A 22 3.92 12.89 -1.22
C LEU A 22 2.56 12.31 -0.80
N ILE A 23 2.09 11.29 -1.50
CA ILE A 23 0.86 10.59 -1.12
C ILE A 23 1.03 9.84 0.21
N ALA A 24 2.19 9.19 0.44
CA ALA A 24 2.50 8.52 1.72
C ALA A 24 2.50 9.51 2.90
N LEU A 25 3.14 10.67 2.72
CA LEU A 25 3.09 11.76 3.69
C LEU A 25 1.65 12.22 3.94
N GLY A 26 0.84 12.32 2.88
CA GLY A 26 -0.59 12.57 3.01
C GLY A 26 -1.30 11.53 3.88
N ILE A 27 -1.05 10.24 3.68
CA ILE A 27 -1.64 9.15 4.48
C ILE A 27 -1.26 9.30 5.96
N VAL A 28 0.01 9.56 6.25
CA VAL A 28 0.51 9.79 7.63
C VAL A 28 -0.15 11.02 8.27
N SER A 29 -0.37 12.06 7.47
CA SER A 29 -0.87 13.36 7.92
C SER A 29 -2.36 13.36 8.19
N VAL A 30 -3.14 12.48 7.57
CA VAL A 30 -4.61 12.53 7.63
C VAL A 30 -5.13 11.79 8.86
N GLY A 31 -6.02 12.43 9.63
CA GLY A 31 -6.72 11.78 10.76
C GLY A 31 -7.80 10.82 10.28
N ALA A 32 -8.64 11.27 9.34
CA ALA A 32 -9.79 10.54 8.85
C ALA A 32 -9.45 9.28 8.03
N ILE A 33 -9.90 8.12 8.51
CA ILE A 33 -9.74 6.79 7.88
C ILE A 33 -10.17 6.81 6.41
N ARG A 34 -11.31 7.45 6.11
CA ARG A 34 -11.86 7.50 4.75
C ARG A 34 -10.91 8.16 3.75
N LEU A 35 -10.21 9.22 4.19
CA LEU A 35 -9.27 9.93 3.32
C LEU A 35 -7.95 9.16 3.22
N MET A 36 -7.51 8.47 4.27
CA MET A 36 -6.37 7.55 4.20
C MET A 36 -6.60 6.45 3.16
N ILE A 37 -7.79 5.82 3.15
CA ILE A 37 -8.15 4.80 2.14
C ILE A 37 -8.10 5.39 0.72
N LYS A 38 -8.65 6.58 0.51
CA LYS A 38 -8.61 7.25 -0.82
C LYS A 38 -7.19 7.57 -1.28
N LEU A 39 -6.36 8.09 -0.38
CA LEU A 39 -4.96 8.40 -0.69
C LEU A 39 -4.18 7.13 -0.99
N TYR A 40 -4.39 6.06 -0.24
CA TYR A 40 -3.78 4.77 -0.51
C TYR A 40 -4.21 4.19 -1.87
N ARG A 41 -5.50 4.27 -2.23
CA ARG A 41 -5.97 3.86 -3.57
C ARG A 41 -5.25 4.64 -4.67
N LEU A 42 -5.09 5.95 -4.48
CA LEU A 42 -4.31 6.77 -5.40
C LEU A 42 -2.85 6.33 -5.46
N GLN A 43 -2.22 6.06 -4.32
CA GLN A 43 -0.85 5.58 -4.23
C GLN A 43 -0.66 4.25 -4.97
N SER A 44 -1.56 3.28 -4.78
CA SER A 44 -1.52 2.00 -5.49
C SER A 44 -1.63 2.19 -7.02
N LEU A 45 -2.49 3.10 -7.49
CA LEU A 45 -2.59 3.41 -8.93
C LEU A 45 -1.32 4.07 -9.45
N THR A 46 -0.73 4.99 -8.69
CA THR A 46 0.57 5.60 -9.02
C THR A 46 1.66 4.54 -9.12
N LEU A 47 1.71 3.58 -8.20
CA LEU A 47 2.68 2.48 -8.23
C LEU A 47 2.49 1.55 -9.44
N ALA A 48 1.24 1.22 -9.79
CA ALA A 48 0.95 0.43 -10.98
C ALA A 48 1.47 1.14 -12.24
N ALA A 49 1.14 2.42 -12.40
CA ALA A 49 1.56 3.20 -13.55
C ALA A 49 3.09 3.42 -13.60
N LEU A 50 3.73 3.65 -12.44
CA LEU A 50 5.19 3.75 -12.30
C LEU A 50 5.87 2.45 -12.77
N THR A 51 5.39 1.31 -12.30
CA THR A 51 5.98 0.00 -12.63
C THR A 51 5.80 -0.33 -14.10
N ILE A 52 4.65 0.03 -14.68
CA ILE A 52 4.40 -0.10 -16.12
C ILE A 52 5.36 0.78 -16.96
N LEU A 53 5.69 1.99 -16.49
CA LEU A 53 6.67 2.85 -17.14
C LEU A 53 8.09 2.30 -17.03
N VAL A 54 8.47 1.83 -15.84
CA VAL A 54 9.77 1.18 -15.61
C VAL A 54 9.91 -0.05 -16.50
N ALA A 55 8.88 -0.89 -16.61
CA ALA A 55 8.91 -2.06 -17.50
C ALA A 55 9.09 -1.71 -18.99
N ARG A 56 8.81 -0.46 -19.39
CA ARG A 56 8.97 0.04 -20.76
C ARG A 56 10.27 0.81 -21.00
N THR A 57 11.15 0.96 -20.00
CA THR A 57 12.46 1.59 -20.25
C THR A 57 13.27 0.72 -21.22
N PRO A 58 13.62 1.23 -22.42
CA PRO A 58 14.44 0.50 -23.39
C PRO A 58 15.77 0.08 -22.76
N ASP A 59 16.30 -1.06 -23.20
CA ASP A 59 17.61 -1.61 -22.81
C ASP A 59 17.79 -2.16 -21.38
N LYS A 60 16.84 -1.91 -20.45
CA LYS A 60 16.94 -2.45 -19.08
C LYS A 60 16.43 -3.89 -18.93
N TYR A 61 15.42 -4.28 -19.70
CA TYR A 61 14.66 -5.51 -19.45
C TYR A 61 14.46 -6.35 -20.72
N GLU A 62 14.65 -7.66 -20.60
CA GLU A 62 14.19 -8.60 -21.61
C GLU A 62 12.66 -8.57 -21.67
N TRP A 63 12.09 -8.83 -22.84
CA TRP A 63 10.63 -8.80 -23.04
C TRP A 63 9.87 -9.68 -22.03
N SER A 64 10.40 -10.86 -21.69
CA SER A 64 9.85 -11.75 -20.67
C SER A 64 9.71 -11.07 -19.30
N THR A 65 10.75 -10.36 -18.86
CA THR A 65 10.78 -9.63 -17.58
C THR A 65 9.88 -8.39 -17.58
N SER A 66 9.83 -7.64 -18.68
CA SER A 66 8.89 -6.52 -18.83
C SER A 66 7.45 -6.98 -18.78
N ALA A 67 7.11 -8.10 -19.43
CA ALA A 67 5.76 -8.67 -19.41
C ALA A 67 5.37 -9.13 -17.99
N LEU A 68 6.29 -9.77 -17.27
CA LEU A 68 6.09 -10.18 -15.88
C LEU A 68 5.85 -8.97 -14.98
N LEU A 69 6.68 -7.93 -15.09
CA LEU A 69 6.53 -6.69 -14.33
C LEU A 69 5.19 -6.00 -14.61
N ILE A 70 4.77 -5.92 -15.87
CA ILE A 70 3.48 -5.32 -16.24
C ILE A 70 2.33 -6.13 -15.65
N LEU A 71 2.39 -7.47 -15.75
CA LEU A 71 1.38 -8.36 -15.18
C LEU A 71 1.25 -8.12 -13.67
N PHE A 72 2.37 -8.11 -12.93
CA PHE A 72 2.34 -7.91 -11.48
C PHE A 72 2.05 -6.46 -11.07
N ALA A 73 2.43 -5.46 -11.87
CA ALA A 73 2.06 -4.07 -11.66
C ALA A 73 0.54 -3.87 -11.71
N LEU A 74 -0.13 -4.59 -12.60
CA LEU A 74 -1.58 -4.56 -12.69
C LEU A 74 -2.23 -5.43 -11.61
N LEU A 75 -1.61 -6.57 -11.31
CA LEU A 75 -2.19 -7.56 -10.40
C LEU A 75 -2.06 -7.13 -8.94
N ILE A 76 -0.90 -6.68 -8.46
CA ILE A 76 -0.70 -6.35 -7.04
C ILE A 76 -1.29 -4.97 -6.69
N PRO A 77 -0.70 -3.83 -7.13
CA PRO A 77 -1.23 -2.51 -6.77
C PRO A 77 -2.64 -2.30 -7.30
N GLY A 78 -2.95 -2.75 -8.53
CA GLY A 78 -4.28 -2.60 -9.11
C GLY A 78 -5.36 -3.35 -8.32
N MET A 79 -5.09 -4.59 -7.89
CA MET A 79 -6.02 -5.34 -7.04
C MET A 79 -6.18 -4.69 -5.67
N LEU A 80 -5.10 -4.25 -5.03
CA LEU A 80 -5.15 -3.56 -3.74
C LEU A 80 -5.96 -2.26 -3.82
N ALA A 81 -5.78 -1.45 -4.87
CA ALA A 81 -6.56 -0.23 -5.10
C ALA A 81 -8.08 -0.49 -5.23
N TYR A 82 -8.46 -1.68 -5.67
CA TYR A 82 -9.84 -2.09 -5.87
C TYR A 82 -10.45 -2.76 -4.63
N ILE A 83 -9.69 -3.61 -3.94
CA ILE A 83 -10.19 -4.48 -2.86
C ILE A 83 -10.09 -3.83 -1.48
N VAL A 84 -9.15 -2.91 -1.25
CA VAL A 84 -8.86 -2.39 0.11
C VAL A 84 -10.08 -1.74 0.78
N GLU A 85 -10.80 -0.85 0.09
CA GLU A 85 -11.97 -0.17 0.63
C GLU A 85 -13.13 -1.12 0.99
N PRO A 86 -13.61 -2.00 0.07
CA PRO A 86 -14.67 -2.94 0.41
C PRO A 86 -14.24 -3.94 1.48
N LEU A 87 -12.96 -4.33 1.50
CA LEU A 87 -12.45 -5.26 2.49
C LEU A 87 -12.45 -4.66 3.90
N LEU A 88 -11.90 -3.45 4.05
CA LEU A 88 -11.88 -2.77 5.34
C LEU A 88 -13.30 -2.44 5.82
N ALA A 89 -14.20 -2.09 4.90
CA ALA A 89 -15.61 -1.87 5.21
C ALA A 89 -16.30 -3.12 5.76
N GLN A 90 -16.09 -4.27 5.13
CA GLN A 90 -16.63 -5.55 5.60
C GLN A 90 -16.07 -5.93 6.97
N ALA A 91 -14.78 -5.72 7.20
CA ALA A 91 -14.16 -6.00 8.49
C ALA A 91 -14.67 -5.08 9.62
N THR A 92 -14.99 -3.83 9.30
CA THR A 92 -15.59 -2.87 10.25
C THR A 92 -17.02 -3.26 10.63
N ALA A 93 -17.79 -3.84 9.71
CA ALA A 93 -19.22 -4.09 9.88
C ALA A 93 -19.59 -5.25 10.84
N ARG A 94 -18.63 -5.79 11.63
CA ARG A 94 -18.83 -6.89 12.62
C ARG A 94 -19.52 -8.16 12.09
N ARG A 95 -19.60 -8.36 10.78
CA ARG A 95 -20.18 -9.59 10.25
C ARG A 95 -19.07 -10.63 10.08
N ARG A 96 -19.21 -11.75 10.82
CA ARG A 96 -18.56 -13.01 10.47
C ARG A 96 -18.67 -13.19 8.97
N LEU A 97 -17.53 -13.19 8.30
CA LEU A 97 -17.46 -13.38 6.88
C LEU A 97 -17.95 -14.80 6.60
N ARG A 98 -19.24 -14.96 6.29
CA ARG A 98 -19.87 -16.25 5.99
C ARG A 98 -19.39 -16.70 4.61
N TRP A 99 -18.12 -17.05 4.51
CA TRP A 99 -17.58 -17.71 3.34
C TRP A 99 -18.38 -19.00 3.11
N PRO A 100 -18.99 -19.20 1.92
CA PRO A 100 -19.58 -20.48 1.61
C PRO A 100 -18.44 -21.47 1.36
N ALA A 101 -18.48 -22.61 2.04
CA ALA A 101 -17.52 -23.72 1.96
C ALA A 101 -17.44 -24.43 0.58
N ARG A 102 -17.74 -23.72 -0.53
CA ARG A 102 -17.81 -24.26 -1.89
C ARG A 102 -17.08 -23.42 -2.96
N LEU A 103 -16.33 -22.37 -2.59
CA LEU A 103 -15.66 -21.45 -3.54
C LEU A 103 -14.15 -21.65 -3.75
N ALA A 104 -13.62 -22.82 -3.39
CA ALA A 104 -12.33 -23.28 -3.93
C ALA A 104 -12.37 -23.60 -5.45
N THR A 105 -13.48 -23.36 -6.16
CA THR A 105 -13.65 -23.90 -7.53
C THR A 105 -14.13 -22.88 -8.57
N PRO A 106 -13.28 -21.97 -9.09
CA PRO A 106 -11.97 -21.61 -8.56
C PRO A 106 -11.63 -20.11 -8.82
N PHE A 107 -11.43 -19.31 -7.78
CA PHE A 107 -10.78 -17.98 -7.80
C PHE A 107 -11.51 -16.77 -8.44
N LEU A 108 -12.33 -16.88 -9.50
CA LEU A 108 -12.49 -15.71 -10.40
C LEU A 108 -13.79 -15.53 -11.19
N ARG A 109 -14.99 -15.93 -10.73
CA ARG A 109 -16.18 -15.81 -11.61
C ARG A 109 -16.76 -14.39 -11.82
N HIS A 110 -15.92 -13.33 -11.76
CA HIS A 110 -16.22 -11.93 -11.45
C HIS A 110 -16.48 -11.72 -9.95
N VAL A 111 -15.68 -10.86 -9.35
CA VAL A 111 -16.03 -9.82 -8.36
C VAL A 111 -17.53 -9.47 -8.39
N SER A 112 -18.36 -10.36 -7.84
CA SER A 112 -19.77 -10.50 -8.24
C SER A 112 -20.61 -9.33 -7.75
N SER A 113 -21.74 -9.07 -8.42
CA SER A 113 -22.76 -8.12 -7.96
C SER A 113 -23.11 -8.32 -6.48
N HIS A 114 -23.06 -9.55 -5.97
CA HIS A 114 -23.24 -9.84 -4.54
C HIS A 114 -22.09 -9.37 -3.65
N TYR A 115 -20.84 -9.42 -4.11
CA TYR A 115 -19.73 -8.80 -3.36
C TYR A 115 -19.85 -7.27 -3.37
N ARG A 116 -20.26 -6.66 -4.49
CA ARG A 116 -20.53 -5.20 -4.55
C ARG A 116 -21.69 -4.80 -3.66
N GLU A 117 -22.81 -5.52 -3.67
CA GLU A 117 -23.98 -5.23 -2.83
C GLU A 117 -23.69 -5.42 -1.33
N GLU A 118 -22.98 -6.48 -0.94
CA GLU A 118 -22.57 -6.67 0.46
C GLU A 118 -21.50 -5.65 0.87
N ALA A 119 -20.55 -5.32 -0.01
CA ALA A 119 -19.57 -4.27 0.23
C ALA A 119 -20.23 -2.88 0.38
N GLU A 120 -21.20 -2.54 -0.46
CA GLU A 120 -21.95 -1.29 -0.36
C GLU A 120 -22.75 -1.21 0.94
N ARG A 121 -23.36 -2.33 1.38
CA ARG A 121 -24.04 -2.39 2.68
C ARG A 121 -23.07 -2.24 3.85
N SER A 122 -21.93 -2.93 3.79
CA SER A 122 -20.88 -2.83 4.81
C SER A 122 -20.28 -1.43 4.87
N LEU A 123 -20.08 -0.78 3.72
CA LEU A 123 -19.59 0.58 3.61
C LEU A 123 -20.58 1.56 4.26
N ARG A 124 -21.89 1.39 4.09
CA ARG A 124 -22.90 2.23 4.75
C ARG A 124 -22.85 2.12 6.27
N GLN A 125 -22.53 0.93 6.80
CA GLN A 125 -22.39 0.69 8.23
C GLN A 125 -21.05 1.19 8.79
N ALA A 126 -19.97 1.04 8.02
CA ALA A 126 -18.63 1.47 8.39
C ALA A 126 -18.42 2.99 8.30
N LEU A 127 -19.07 3.65 7.35
CA LEU A 127 -18.91 5.08 7.07
C LEU A 127 -19.12 5.98 8.30
N PRO A 128 -20.20 5.85 9.12
CA PRO A 128 -20.35 6.69 10.31
C PRO A 128 -19.20 6.49 11.31
N ILE A 129 -18.74 5.25 11.50
CA ILE A 129 -17.63 4.91 12.41
C ILE A 129 -16.33 5.56 11.91
N TRP A 130 -16.07 5.49 10.61
CA TRP A 130 -14.86 6.07 10.01
C TRP A 130 -14.86 7.59 9.94
N LEU A 131 -16.04 8.22 9.88
CA LEU A 131 -16.17 9.67 9.83
C LEU A 131 -16.02 10.32 11.21
N ASP A 132 -16.36 9.60 12.28
CA ASP A 132 -16.25 10.09 13.65
C ASP A 132 -14.82 9.90 14.22
N HIS A 133 -14.00 9.09 13.54
CA HIS A 133 -12.63 8.81 13.95
C HIS A 133 -11.66 9.86 13.39
N ASP A 134 -11.31 10.84 14.22
CA ASP A 134 -10.33 11.88 13.89
C ASP A 134 -9.19 11.95 14.92
N LEU A 135 -7.97 12.22 14.45
CA LEU A 135 -6.84 12.44 15.33
C LEU A 135 -6.88 13.85 15.94
N SER A 136 -6.36 13.98 17.17
CA SER A 136 -6.15 15.32 17.74
C SER A 136 -5.17 16.15 16.89
N PRO A 137 -5.42 17.46 16.70
CA PRO A 137 -4.59 18.32 15.86
C PRO A 137 -3.11 18.38 16.28
N ILE A 138 -2.82 18.23 17.57
CA ILE A 138 -1.46 18.24 18.12
C ILE A 138 -0.70 17.00 17.67
N ARG A 139 -1.31 15.82 17.80
CA ARG A 139 -0.75 14.54 17.36
C ARG A 139 -0.50 14.55 15.86
N GLN A 140 -1.40 15.16 15.09
CA GLN A 140 -1.24 15.33 13.64
C GLN A 140 0.01 16.15 13.27
N ARG A 141 0.23 17.31 13.92
CA ARG A 141 1.41 18.15 13.65
C ARG A 141 2.72 17.45 13.97
N VAL A 142 2.78 16.76 15.11
CA VAL A 142 3.97 15.98 15.50
C VAL A 142 4.22 14.84 14.50
N SER A 143 3.17 14.15 14.06
CA SER A 143 3.25 13.09 13.04
C SER A 143 3.87 13.59 11.73
N ILE A 144 3.49 14.80 11.29
CA ILE A 144 4.04 15.44 10.08
C ILE A 144 5.52 15.79 10.26
N LEU A 145 5.91 16.35 11.40
CA LEU A 145 7.32 16.68 11.64
C LEU A 145 8.19 15.42 11.67
N CYS A 146 7.75 14.38 12.37
CA CYS A 146 8.43 13.10 12.40
C CYS A 146 8.55 12.48 11.00
N SER A 147 7.49 12.53 10.18
CA SER A 147 7.49 11.94 8.84
C SER A 147 8.43 12.67 7.88
N LEU A 148 8.55 13.99 7.98
CA LEU A 148 9.54 14.77 7.25
C LEU A 148 10.98 14.41 7.67
N VAL A 149 11.22 14.24 8.97
CA VAL A 149 12.54 13.81 9.48
C VAL A 149 12.88 12.40 8.99
N LEU A 150 11.94 11.46 9.05
CA LEU A 150 12.14 10.09 8.55
C LEU A 150 12.45 10.07 7.06
N THR A 151 11.73 10.89 6.27
CA THR A 151 12.00 11.06 4.84
C THR A 151 13.42 11.59 4.61
N LEU A 152 13.84 12.62 5.34
CA LEU A 152 15.20 13.16 5.24
C LEU A 152 16.25 12.09 5.57
N VAL A 153 16.06 11.34 6.65
CA VAL A 153 16.95 10.25 7.06
C VAL A 153 17.07 9.18 5.97
N ALA A 154 15.96 8.77 5.36
CA ALA A 154 15.95 7.79 4.27
C ALA A 154 16.77 8.27 3.06
N TYR A 155 16.64 9.54 2.67
CA TYR A 155 17.43 10.13 1.59
C TYR A 155 18.91 10.20 1.94
N VAL A 156 19.26 10.69 3.13
CA VAL A 156 20.67 10.74 3.57
C VAL A 156 21.30 9.34 3.56
N LEU A 157 20.58 8.33 4.05
CA LEU A 157 21.06 6.95 4.06
C LEU A 157 21.31 6.42 2.65
N ALA A 158 20.34 6.59 1.75
CA ALA A 158 20.46 6.04 0.39
C ALA A 158 21.60 6.68 -0.42
N PHE A 159 21.78 8.00 -0.33
CA PHE A 159 22.87 8.72 -0.99
C PHE A 159 24.24 8.51 -0.33
N ASN A 160 24.29 8.00 0.90
CA ASN A 160 25.53 7.58 1.53
C ASN A 160 25.96 6.19 1.05
N VAL A 161 24.99 5.29 0.84
CA VAL A 161 25.24 3.89 0.46
C VAL A 161 25.54 3.75 -1.04
N LEU A 162 24.78 4.43 -1.89
CA LEU A 162 24.88 4.32 -3.34
C LEU A 162 25.55 5.55 -3.95
N LYS A 163 26.48 5.31 -4.88
CA LYS A 163 27.21 6.37 -5.60
C LYS A 163 26.46 6.88 -6.83
N ASP A 164 25.67 6.02 -7.46
CA ASP A 164 24.83 6.42 -8.59
C ASP A 164 23.62 7.22 -8.05
N PRO A 165 23.43 8.49 -8.45
CA PRO A 165 22.34 9.31 -7.94
C PRO A 165 20.95 8.77 -8.26
N GLN A 166 20.77 8.10 -9.40
CA GLN A 166 19.48 7.58 -9.84
C GLN A 166 19.08 6.34 -9.03
N GLU A 167 20.04 5.43 -8.78
CA GLU A 167 19.82 4.28 -7.91
C GLU A 167 19.62 4.73 -6.45
N ALA A 168 20.41 5.71 -5.98
CA ALA A 168 20.25 6.30 -4.65
C ALA A 168 18.86 6.92 -4.45
N GLN A 169 18.36 7.69 -5.42
CA GLN A 169 17.02 8.27 -5.36
C GLN A 169 15.93 7.18 -5.29
N SER A 170 16.06 6.13 -6.11
CA SER A 170 15.12 5.01 -6.13
C SER A 170 15.09 4.23 -4.81
N LEU A 171 16.26 4.02 -4.22
CA LEU A 171 16.41 3.41 -2.89
C LEU A 171 15.83 4.33 -1.81
N ALA A 172 16.10 5.64 -1.87
CA ALA A 172 15.60 6.63 -0.91
C ALA A 172 14.07 6.63 -0.84
N VAL A 173 13.39 6.62 -2.00
CA VAL A 173 11.93 6.56 -2.06
C VAL A 173 11.41 5.28 -1.41
N SER A 174 12.00 4.13 -1.74
CA SER A 174 11.60 2.84 -1.18
C SER A 174 11.77 2.78 0.34
N ILE A 175 12.91 3.22 0.87
CA ILE A 175 13.17 3.30 2.30
C ILE A 175 12.20 4.30 2.97
N THR A 176 11.94 5.44 2.33
CA THR A 176 10.97 6.43 2.84
C THR A 176 9.60 5.79 3.00
N LEU A 177 9.07 5.11 1.98
CA LEU A 177 7.77 4.44 2.05
C LEU A 177 7.73 3.37 3.16
N LEU A 178 8.81 2.60 3.30
CA LEU A 178 8.94 1.59 4.36
C LEU A 178 8.91 2.23 5.76
N MET A 179 9.71 3.28 5.98
CA MET A 179 9.75 4.01 7.25
C MET A 179 8.43 4.72 7.56
N LEU A 180 7.78 5.34 6.58
CA LEU A 180 6.50 6.02 6.75
C LEU A 180 5.35 5.05 7.01
N GLY A 181 5.34 3.90 6.32
CA GLY A 181 4.38 2.82 6.55
C GLY A 181 4.51 2.27 7.98
N MET A 182 5.74 1.93 8.38
CA MET A 182 6.04 1.50 9.74
C MET A 182 5.67 2.55 10.80
N PHE A 183 6.01 3.82 10.57
CA PHE A 183 5.64 4.91 11.47
C PHE A 183 4.12 5.07 11.60
N THR A 184 3.38 4.96 10.49
CA THR A 184 1.92 4.98 10.51
C THR A 184 1.37 3.81 11.31
N MET A 185 1.92 2.60 11.14
CA MET A 185 1.49 1.42 11.89
C MET A 185 1.74 1.56 13.39
N ILE A 186 2.86 2.15 13.81
CA ILE A 186 3.20 2.33 15.22
C ILE A 186 2.39 3.45 15.88
N ASN A 187 2.15 4.55 15.17
CA ASN A 187 1.56 5.77 15.75
C ASN A 187 0.02 5.76 15.74
N ARG A 188 -0.61 4.72 15.19
CA ARG A 188 -2.08 4.63 15.06
C ARG A 188 -2.67 3.69 16.09
N GLU A 189 -3.77 4.12 16.68
CA GLU A 189 -4.47 3.40 17.75
C GLU A 189 -5.58 2.52 17.17
N ASP A 190 -6.06 2.80 15.96
CA ASP A 190 -7.06 1.99 15.25
C ASP A 190 -6.41 1.00 14.28
N LEU A 191 -6.95 -0.21 14.28
CA LEU A 191 -6.40 -1.29 13.49
C LEU A 191 -6.48 -1.04 11.97
N ILE A 192 -7.46 -0.29 11.48
CA ILE A 192 -7.58 0.04 10.05
C ILE A 192 -6.37 0.88 9.61
N SER A 193 -6.06 1.95 10.34
CA SER A 193 -4.91 2.80 10.04
C SER A 193 -3.59 2.06 10.20
N GLN A 194 -3.50 1.08 11.12
CA GLN A 194 -2.33 0.20 11.21
C GLN A 194 -2.14 -0.64 9.95
N ILE A 195 -3.22 -1.20 9.41
CA ILE A 195 -3.20 -1.91 8.12
C ILE A 195 -2.85 -0.98 6.98
N MET A 196 -3.37 0.25 6.96
CA MET A 196 -2.96 1.23 5.94
C MET A 196 -1.44 1.47 5.99
N GLY A 197 -0.85 1.56 7.19
CA GLY A 197 0.60 1.64 7.38
C GLY A 197 1.36 0.43 6.83
N LEU A 198 0.88 -0.79 7.13
CA LEU A 198 1.43 -2.04 6.60
C LEU A 198 1.39 -2.05 5.06
N LEU A 199 0.26 -1.67 4.46
CA LEU A 199 0.10 -1.65 3.01
C LEU A 199 0.98 -0.59 2.32
N VAL A 200 1.20 0.57 2.95
CA VAL A 200 2.17 1.58 2.47
C VAL A 200 3.59 1.03 2.52
N MET A 201 3.92 0.27 3.56
CA MET A 201 5.23 -0.39 3.69
C MET A 201 5.44 -1.41 2.56
N ASP A 202 4.41 -2.18 2.19
CA ASP A 202 4.46 -3.14 1.08
C ASP A 202 4.74 -2.48 -0.26
N HIS A 203 4.17 -1.30 -0.51
CA HIS A 203 4.50 -0.51 -1.69
C HIS A 203 5.99 -0.12 -1.72
N GLY A 204 6.58 0.22 -0.58
CA GLY A 204 8.02 0.50 -0.46
C GLY A 204 8.88 -0.71 -0.78
N LEU A 205 8.50 -1.90 -0.28
CA LEU A 205 9.18 -3.15 -0.59
C LEU A 205 9.08 -3.53 -2.07
N PHE A 206 7.90 -3.37 -2.68
CA PHE A 206 7.72 -3.60 -4.12
C PHE A 206 8.60 -2.66 -4.94
N LEU A 207 8.64 -1.39 -4.56
CA LEU A 207 9.43 -0.40 -5.28
C LEU A 207 10.94 -0.67 -5.18
N ALA A 208 11.42 -1.10 -4.01
CA ALA A 208 12.81 -1.51 -3.84
C ALA A 208 13.17 -2.64 -4.81
N ALA A 209 12.27 -3.61 -4.98
CA ALA A 209 12.49 -4.72 -5.91
C ALA A 209 12.50 -4.28 -7.37
N VAL A 210 11.56 -3.42 -7.76
CA VAL A 210 11.42 -2.93 -9.14
C VAL A 210 12.53 -1.96 -9.53
N LEU A 211 13.12 -1.22 -8.59
CA LEU A 211 14.10 -0.19 -8.93
C LEU A 211 15.54 -0.49 -8.52
N VAL A 212 15.79 -1.36 -7.52
CA VAL A 212 17.13 -1.55 -6.93
C VAL A 212 17.69 -2.96 -7.17
N MET A 213 16.84 -3.98 -7.35
CA MET A 213 17.30 -5.37 -7.39
C MET A 213 18.15 -5.67 -8.65
N PRO A 214 19.23 -6.50 -8.57
CA PRO A 214 20.02 -6.86 -9.74
C PRO A 214 19.23 -7.68 -10.77
N TRP A 215 19.37 -7.31 -12.05
CA TRP A 215 18.61 -7.86 -13.18
C TRP A 215 19.46 -8.75 -14.09
N PRO A 216 18.89 -9.81 -14.72
CA PRO A 216 17.51 -10.34 -14.61
C PRO A 216 17.33 -11.49 -13.61
N SER A 217 18.38 -11.91 -12.90
CA SER A 217 18.44 -13.22 -12.23
C SER A 217 17.50 -13.39 -11.04
N LEU A 218 17.26 -12.33 -10.25
CA LEU A 218 16.59 -12.45 -8.95
C LEU A 218 15.15 -11.90 -8.91
N LEU A 219 14.79 -11.01 -9.82
CA LEU A 219 13.49 -10.36 -9.80
C LEU A 219 12.32 -11.36 -9.81
N PRO A 220 12.26 -12.36 -10.70
CA PRO A 220 11.05 -13.20 -10.80
C PRO A 220 10.72 -13.89 -9.47
N TYR A 221 11.74 -14.38 -8.76
CA TYR A 221 11.58 -15.03 -7.46
C TYR A 221 11.08 -14.04 -6.40
N PHE A 222 11.64 -12.83 -6.36
CA PHE A 222 11.22 -11.81 -5.41
C PHE A 222 9.77 -11.38 -5.66
N VAL A 223 9.41 -11.08 -6.91
CA VAL A 223 8.06 -10.60 -7.26
C VAL A 223 7.01 -11.67 -6.97
N ILE A 224 7.31 -12.94 -7.27
CA ILE A 224 6.42 -14.06 -6.89
C ILE A 224 6.31 -14.18 -5.36
N SER A 225 7.42 -14.06 -4.63
CA SER A 225 7.40 -14.08 -3.16
C SER A 225 6.56 -12.93 -2.59
N LEU A 226 6.67 -11.73 -3.17
CA LEU A 226 5.90 -10.58 -2.73
C LEU A 226 4.42 -10.73 -3.06
N PHE A 227 4.09 -11.28 -4.24
CA PHE A 227 2.72 -11.61 -4.58
C PHE A 227 2.09 -12.57 -3.55
N LEU A 228 2.83 -13.63 -3.21
CA LEU A 228 2.38 -14.60 -2.20
C LEU A 228 2.25 -13.94 -0.82
N TYR A 229 3.20 -13.09 -0.43
CA TYR A 229 3.14 -12.32 0.81
C TYR A 229 1.86 -11.47 0.88
N ILE A 230 1.57 -10.69 -0.17
CA ILE A 230 0.39 -9.83 -0.22
C ILE A 230 -0.91 -10.66 -0.21
N LEU A 231 -0.93 -11.79 -0.92
CA LEU A 231 -2.08 -12.69 -0.91
C LEU A 231 -2.32 -13.25 0.50
N ILE A 232 -1.27 -13.69 1.19
CA ILE A 232 -1.36 -14.21 2.57
C ILE A 232 -1.81 -13.10 3.51
N THR A 233 -1.21 -11.91 3.44
CA THR A 233 -1.60 -10.74 4.25
C THR A 233 -3.07 -10.40 4.04
N LEU A 234 -3.55 -10.42 2.79
CA LEU A 234 -4.95 -10.20 2.46
C LEU A 234 -5.84 -11.29 3.09
N VAL A 235 -5.47 -12.56 3.00
CA VAL A 235 -6.23 -13.67 3.59
C VAL A 235 -6.30 -13.55 5.12
N ILE A 236 -5.16 -13.27 5.76
CA ILE A 236 -5.09 -13.06 7.20
C ILE A 236 -5.99 -11.89 7.59
N LEU A 237 -5.92 -10.77 6.87
CA LEU A 237 -6.76 -9.60 7.10
C LEU A 237 -8.24 -9.93 6.94
N VAL A 238 -8.61 -10.62 5.86
CA VAL A 238 -9.99 -11.04 5.58
C VAL A 238 -10.58 -11.91 6.70
N ILE A 239 -9.78 -12.80 7.29
CA ILE A 239 -10.23 -13.78 8.29
C ILE A 239 -10.15 -13.23 9.71
N LEU A 240 -8.98 -12.71 10.11
CA LEU A 240 -8.73 -12.30 11.49
C LEU A 240 -9.38 -10.96 11.83
N LEU A 241 -9.56 -10.05 10.87
CA LEU A 241 -10.06 -8.72 11.21
C LEU A 241 -11.49 -8.71 11.72
N PRO A 242 -12.45 -9.39 11.07
CA PRO A 242 -13.80 -9.50 11.59
C PRO A 242 -13.83 -10.22 12.95
N GLU A 243 -13.01 -11.28 13.11
CA GLU A 243 -12.94 -12.05 14.37
C GLU A 243 -12.39 -11.20 15.51
N LEU A 244 -11.33 -10.43 15.26
CA LEU A 244 -10.74 -9.54 16.27
C LEU A 244 -11.72 -8.42 16.65
N HIS A 245 -12.43 -7.85 15.67
CA HIS A 245 -13.42 -6.81 15.93
C HIS A 245 -14.66 -7.35 16.68
N GLU A 246 -15.07 -8.59 16.40
CA GLU A 246 -16.14 -9.28 17.13
C GLU A 246 -15.73 -9.55 18.59
N ALA A 247 -14.51 -10.03 18.82
CA ALA A 247 -14.00 -10.37 20.15
C ALA A 247 -13.72 -9.14 21.03
N SER A 248 -13.14 -8.07 20.45
CA SER A 248 -12.74 -6.88 21.22
C SER A 248 -13.84 -5.83 21.36
N ALA A 249 -14.92 -5.96 20.61
CA ALA A 249 -16.01 -5.00 20.52
C ALA A 249 -15.61 -3.55 20.07
N THR A 250 -14.34 -3.27 19.83
CA THR A 250 -13.82 -1.99 19.36
C THR A 250 -12.85 -2.21 18.20
N ILE A 251 -12.48 -1.13 17.49
CA ILE A 251 -11.43 -1.18 16.45
C ILE A 251 -10.10 -0.66 17.03
N GLU A 252 -10.15 -0.12 18.25
CA GLU A 252 -9.01 0.47 18.93
C GLU A 252 -8.17 -0.64 19.57
N VAL A 253 -6.91 -0.71 19.17
CA VAL A 253 -5.93 -1.66 19.72
C VAL A 253 -5.60 -1.33 21.18
N THR A 254 -5.76 -0.07 21.58
CA THR A 254 -5.55 0.39 22.96
C THR A 254 -6.52 -0.20 23.96
N ASP A 255 -7.72 -0.60 23.54
CA ASP A 255 -8.73 -1.20 24.41
C ASP A 255 -8.49 -2.69 24.66
N GLN A 256 -7.62 -3.33 23.88
CA GLN A 256 -7.30 -4.77 23.99
C GLN A 256 -6.26 -5.08 25.07
N ARG A 257 -6.20 -4.27 26.14
CA ARG A 257 -5.19 -4.36 27.20
C ARG A 257 -5.54 -5.30 28.36
N GLU A 258 -6.58 -6.12 28.22
CA GLU A 258 -7.08 -6.98 29.30
C GLU A 258 -6.13 -8.11 29.72
N LEU A 259 -5.13 -8.45 28.89
CA LEU A 259 -4.09 -9.42 29.23
C LEU A 259 -2.77 -8.70 29.59
N ARG A 260 -2.76 -8.05 30.75
CA ARG A 260 -1.51 -7.64 31.41
C ARG A 260 -1.12 -8.74 32.39
N GLY A 261 -0.01 -9.42 32.13
CA GLY A 261 0.64 -10.31 33.09
C GLY A 261 1.11 -9.55 34.32
#